data_AF-A0A3G8M6M9-F1
#
_entry.id   AF-A0A3G8M6M9-F1
#
_cell.length_a   1.000
_cell.length_b   1.000
_cell.length_c   1.000
_cell.angle_alpha   90.00
_cell.angle_beta   90.00
_cell.angle_gamma   90.00
#
_symmetry.space_group_name_H-M   'P 1'
#
loop_
_entity.id
_entity.type
_entity.pdbx_description
1 polymer ?
#
loop_
_entity_poly.entity_id
_entity_poly.type
_entity_poly.pdbx_seq_one_letter_code
_entity_poly.pdbx_strand_id
1 'polypeptide(L)'
;MSLLPSTTKVFDTYWRFAAERLAMYYCRLENSVGPWTEDRILREYRFTNTFRAADRVSQYLIREVQYRNDRSQTPVDVFFRTMLFKLFNRIETWERLERELGPLNWQSAQMDSIAGVLDRMAERGHRLYSAAYIMPSPAFGYPRKHTNHLALLTRMMHDGLPGRLTRAKSLCSAYEMILDYPGLGPFLAFQYTIDLNYSTLLEFDEGDFVVAGPGALDGIAKCFKQNGLASPEAIIYAMVDCQEEEFARRGLNFGGLFGRRLHPIDCQNLFCEISKYARIAHPDAAGLSGRTRIKQRYRSTVRSENIPPYFPPKWRLEPYPLKVISPIRSEPAQLFLF
;
A
#
# COMPACT_ATOMS: atom_id res chain seq x y z
N MET A 1 25.24 7.09 11.71
CA MET A 1 24.35 7.87 10.84
C MET A 1 24.89 7.83 9.43
N SER A 2 24.21 7.14 8.51
CA SER A 2 24.48 7.32 7.09
C SER A 2 24.10 8.76 6.74
N LEU A 3 25.05 9.52 6.20
CA LEU A 3 24.78 10.90 5.80
C LEU A 3 23.82 10.86 4.62
N LEU A 4 22.58 11.31 4.84
CA LEU A 4 21.63 11.53 3.77
C LEU A 4 22.27 12.45 2.71
N PRO A 5 22.04 12.23 1.41
CA PRO A 5 22.52 13.14 0.38
C PRO A 5 21.95 14.55 0.59
N SER A 6 22.55 15.54 -0.06
CA SER A 6 22.02 16.91 -0.05
C SER A 6 20.56 16.93 -0.52
N THR A 7 19.69 17.60 0.24
CA THR A 7 18.24 17.59 0.05
C THR A 7 17.78 18.70 -0.90
N THR A 8 16.56 18.56 -1.42
CA THR A 8 15.85 19.57 -2.23
C THR A 8 14.61 20.09 -1.50
N LYS A 9 13.91 21.08 -2.07
CA LYS A 9 12.60 21.53 -1.57
C LYS A 9 11.53 20.43 -1.50
N VAL A 10 11.66 19.37 -2.30
CA VAL A 10 10.73 18.24 -2.31
C VAL A 10 10.89 17.39 -1.04
N PHE A 11 12.10 17.34 -0.46
CA PHE A 11 12.33 16.65 0.81
C PHE A 11 11.54 17.27 1.97
N ASP A 12 11.46 18.59 2.06
CA ASP A 12 10.59 19.23 3.07
C ASP A 12 9.11 18.95 2.81
N THR A 13 8.73 18.82 1.54
CA THR A 13 7.36 18.50 1.14
C THR A 13 7.01 17.05 1.43
N TYR A 14 7.97 16.12 1.38
CA TYR A 14 7.76 14.72 1.78
C TYR A 14 7.23 14.61 3.22
N TRP A 15 7.88 15.31 4.16
CA TRP A 15 7.49 15.26 5.57
C TRP A 15 6.13 15.94 5.82
N ARG A 16 5.91 17.10 5.20
CA ARG A 16 4.60 17.78 5.25
C ARG A 16 3.48 16.91 4.67
N PHE A 17 3.74 16.25 3.53
CA PHE A 17 2.80 15.33 2.91
C PHE A 17 2.49 14.13 3.80
N ALA A 18 3.51 13.51 4.42
CA ALA A 18 3.33 12.38 5.33
C ALA A 18 2.43 12.74 6.54
N ALA A 19 2.67 13.90 7.14
CA ALA A 19 1.87 14.41 8.26
C ALA A 19 0.43 14.75 7.84
N GLU A 20 0.27 15.50 6.74
CA GLU A 20 -1.05 15.89 6.25
C GLU A 20 -1.90 14.69 5.85
N ARG A 21 -1.30 13.68 5.20
CA ARG A 21 -2.02 12.46 4.81
C ARG A 21 -2.48 11.63 6.00
N LEU A 22 -1.69 11.59 7.08
CA LEU A 22 -2.08 10.92 8.31
C LEU A 22 -3.17 11.72 9.04
N ALA A 23 -3.05 13.05 9.14
CA ALA A 23 -4.07 13.91 9.72
C ALA A 23 -5.42 13.76 8.99
N MET A 24 -5.41 13.81 7.66
CA MET A 24 -6.59 13.54 6.83
C MET A 24 -7.21 12.16 7.11
N TYR A 25 -6.40 11.14 7.41
CA TYR A 25 -6.91 9.81 7.77
C TYR A 25 -7.67 9.86 9.10
N TYR A 26 -7.12 10.49 10.14
CA TYR A 26 -7.82 10.65 11.43
C TYR A 26 -9.07 11.51 11.31
N CYS A 27 -9.00 12.64 10.61
CA CYS A 27 -10.17 13.49 10.34
C CYS A 27 -11.30 12.70 9.66
N ARG A 28 -10.98 11.73 8.80
CA ARG A 28 -11.97 10.84 8.16
C ARG A 28 -12.60 9.83 9.10
N LEU A 29 -11.84 9.36 10.10
CA LEU A 29 -12.36 8.45 11.12
C LEU A 29 -13.33 9.17 12.07
N GLU A 30 -13.10 10.46 12.34
CA GLU A 30 -13.96 11.28 13.19
C GLU A 30 -15.15 11.89 12.43
N ASN A 31 -14.93 12.33 11.18
CA ASN A 31 -15.94 12.98 10.36
C ASN A 31 -15.90 12.45 8.92
N SER A 32 -16.94 11.73 8.51
CA SER A 32 -17.03 11.12 7.18
C SER A 32 -17.41 12.09 6.05
N VAL A 33 -17.75 13.35 6.35
CA VAL A 33 -18.26 14.33 5.37
C VAL A 33 -17.14 15.24 4.82
N GLY A 34 -16.17 15.61 5.65
CA GLY A 34 -15.08 16.53 5.28
C GLY A 34 -15.49 18.01 5.22
N PRO A 35 -14.66 18.90 4.64
CA PRO A 35 -13.32 18.62 4.08
C PRO A 35 -12.31 18.20 5.16
N TRP A 36 -11.30 17.43 4.77
CA TRP A 36 -10.29 16.88 5.69
C TRP A 36 -8.92 17.55 5.61
N THR A 37 -8.75 18.49 4.66
CA THR A 37 -7.51 19.22 4.40
C THR A 37 -7.80 20.50 3.63
N GLU A 38 -6.97 21.52 3.83
CA GLU A 38 -6.94 22.72 2.99
C GLU A 38 -6.00 22.60 1.79
N ASP A 39 -5.18 21.55 1.69
CA ASP A 39 -4.33 21.32 0.53
C ASP A 39 -5.19 21.03 -0.71
N ARG A 40 -5.10 21.93 -1.71
CA ARG A 40 -5.88 21.83 -2.94
C ARG A 40 -5.51 20.61 -3.79
N ILE A 41 -4.25 20.20 -3.79
CA ILE A 41 -3.76 19.03 -4.53
C ILE A 41 -4.31 17.76 -3.89
N LEU A 42 -4.29 17.66 -2.55
CA LEU A 42 -4.84 16.51 -1.82
C LEU A 42 -6.37 16.43 -1.86
N ARG A 43 -7.07 17.55 -2.04
CA ARG A 43 -8.51 17.59 -2.31
C ARG A 43 -8.85 17.10 -3.72
N GLU A 44 -8.08 17.50 -4.73
CA GLU A 44 -8.40 17.22 -6.14
C GLU A 44 -7.97 15.82 -6.58
N TYR A 45 -6.84 15.31 -6.10
CA TYR A 45 -6.22 14.08 -6.61
C TYR A 45 -6.22 12.95 -5.61
N ARG A 46 -6.25 11.71 -6.11
CA ARG A 46 -6.24 10.52 -5.27
C ARG A 46 -4.83 10.19 -4.83
N PHE A 47 -4.58 10.07 -3.53
CA PHE A 47 -3.34 9.56 -2.93
C PHE A 47 -3.65 8.39 -1.98
N THR A 48 -2.66 7.54 -1.72
CA THR A 48 -2.76 6.54 -0.65
C THR A 48 -2.68 7.24 0.72
N ASN A 49 -2.98 6.51 1.79
CA ASN A 49 -2.62 6.93 3.14
C ASN A 49 -1.12 6.80 3.38
N THR A 50 -0.64 7.47 4.43
CA THR A 50 0.74 7.38 4.91
C THR A 50 1.12 5.94 5.21
N PHE A 51 0.24 5.22 5.90
CA PHE A 51 0.36 3.79 6.17
C PHE A 51 -0.47 3.01 5.16
N ARG A 52 0.18 2.17 4.35
CA ARG A 52 -0.49 1.42 3.28
C ARG A 52 -1.60 0.50 3.80
N ALA A 53 -1.42 -0.05 5.00
CA ALA A 53 -2.43 -0.88 5.66
C ALA A 53 -3.76 -0.14 5.90
N ALA A 54 -3.74 1.19 6.02
CA ALA A 54 -4.93 2.02 6.22
C ALA A 54 -5.70 2.31 4.91
N ASP A 55 -5.16 1.97 3.74
CA ASP A 55 -5.89 2.12 2.48
C ASP A 55 -7.11 1.20 2.42
N ARG A 56 -8.19 1.67 1.78
CA ARG A 56 -9.46 0.94 1.65
C ARG A 56 -9.30 -0.51 1.20
N VAL A 57 -8.44 -0.75 0.20
CA VAL A 57 -8.24 -2.10 -0.36
C VAL A 57 -7.44 -2.98 0.60
N SER A 58 -6.45 -2.42 1.30
CA SER A 58 -5.69 -3.11 2.34
C SER A 58 -6.56 -3.44 3.55
N GLN A 59 -7.40 -2.50 4.00
CA GLN A 59 -8.36 -2.71 5.07
C GLN A 59 -9.34 -3.86 4.76
N TYR A 60 -9.83 -3.92 3.51
CA TYR A 60 -10.67 -5.02 3.06
C TYR A 60 -9.90 -6.34 3.02
N LEU A 61 -8.66 -6.35 2.49
CA LEU A 61 -7.81 -7.53 2.48
C LEU A 61 -7.63 -8.09 3.91
N ILE A 62 -7.18 -7.24 4.83
CA ILE A 62 -6.85 -7.67 6.19
C ILE A 62 -8.13 -8.16 6.88
N ARG A 63 -9.18 -7.35 6.93
CA ARG A 63 -10.40 -7.70 7.65
C ARG A 63 -11.20 -8.82 7.00
N GLU A 64 -11.51 -8.69 5.71
CA GLU A 64 -12.50 -9.56 5.05
C GLU A 64 -11.89 -10.79 4.41
N VAL A 65 -10.63 -10.75 3.97
CA VAL A 65 -9.98 -11.85 3.23
C VAL A 65 -9.09 -12.69 4.13
N GLN A 66 -8.33 -12.03 5.03
CA GLN A 66 -7.35 -12.67 5.89
C GLN A 66 -7.95 -13.07 7.25
N TYR A 67 -8.61 -12.15 7.96
CA TYR A 67 -8.97 -12.31 9.37
C TYR A 67 -10.47 -12.53 9.68
N ARG A 68 -11.34 -12.60 8.67
CA ARG A 68 -12.78 -12.83 8.91
C ARG A 68 -13.00 -14.15 9.67
N ASN A 69 -13.73 -14.10 10.78
CA ASN A 69 -13.80 -15.17 11.79
C ASN A 69 -14.31 -16.53 11.27
N ASP A 70 -15.12 -16.53 10.21
CA ASP A 70 -15.69 -17.73 9.59
C ASP A 70 -14.74 -18.40 8.57
N ARG A 71 -13.53 -17.86 8.37
CA ARG A 71 -12.56 -18.37 7.40
C ARG A 71 -11.50 -19.25 8.03
N SER A 72 -11.16 -20.32 7.31
CA SER A 72 -9.99 -21.15 7.59
C SER A 72 -8.71 -20.31 7.68
N GLN A 73 -8.00 -20.45 8.79
CA GLN A 73 -6.71 -19.82 9.07
C GLN A 73 -5.52 -20.73 8.76
N THR A 74 -5.73 -21.82 8.00
CA THR A 74 -4.61 -22.65 7.55
C THR A 74 -3.69 -21.82 6.64
N PRO A 75 -2.36 -22.01 6.70
CA PRO A 75 -1.42 -21.30 5.84
C PRO A 75 -1.77 -21.37 4.35
N VAL A 76 -2.25 -22.54 3.90
CA VAL A 76 -2.66 -22.81 2.52
C VAL A 76 -3.82 -21.91 2.11
N ASP A 77 -4.88 -21.84 2.92
CA ASP A 77 -6.06 -21.05 2.59
C ASP A 77 -5.82 -19.55 2.73
N VAL A 78 -5.07 -19.12 3.74
CA VAL A 78 -4.68 -17.71 3.93
C VAL A 78 -3.87 -17.22 2.73
N PHE A 79 -2.88 -18.01 2.29
CA PHE A 79 -2.11 -17.71 1.09
C PHE A 79 -3.00 -17.66 -0.15
N PHE A 80 -3.79 -18.71 -0.39
CA PHE A 80 -4.65 -18.81 -1.58
C PHE A 80 -5.57 -17.60 -1.72
N ARG A 81 -6.31 -17.27 -0.66
CA ARG A 81 -7.24 -16.14 -0.66
C ARG A 81 -6.52 -14.80 -0.82
N THR A 82 -5.42 -14.60 -0.10
CA THR A 82 -4.63 -13.36 -0.18
C THR A 82 -4.13 -13.15 -1.60
N MET A 83 -3.51 -14.17 -2.19
CA MET A 83 -2.97 -14.07 -3.54
C MET A 83 -4.07 -13.91 -4.59
N LEU A 84 -5.15 -14.69 -4.51
CA LEU A 84 -6.29 -14.55 -5.43
C LEU A 84 -6.87 -13.13 -5.39
N PHE A 85 -7.07 -12.57 -4.19
CA PHE A 85 -7.50 -11.19 -4.03
C PHE A 85 -6.50 -10.20 -4.65
N LYS A 86 -5.20 -10.37 -4.37
CA LYS A 86 -4.14 -9.44 -4.77
C LYS A 86 -3.74 -9.50 -6.25
N LEU A 87 -4.04 -10.59 -6.95
CA LEU A 87 -3.90 -10.66 -8.40
C LEU A 87 -4.79 -9.63 -9.11
N PHE A 88 -6.02 -9.45 -8.61
CA PHE A 88 -6.97 -8.46 -9.15
C PHE A 88 -6.90 -7.13 -8.39
N ASN A 89 -6.53 -7.18 -7.11
CA ASN A 89 -6.40 -6.05 -6.19
C ASN A 89 -7.66 -5.15 -6.19
N ARG A 90 -8.84 -5.78 -6.33
CA ARG A 90 -10.14 -5.11 -6.52
C ARG A 90 -11.23 -5.80 -5.70
N ILE A 91 -11.83 -5.04 -4.77
CA ILE A 91 -12.89 -5.52 -3.87
C ILE A 91 -14.08 -6.07 -4.65
N GLU A 92 -14.54 -5.36 -5.68
CA GLU A 92 -15.74 -5.75 -6.42
C GLU A 92 -15.54 -7.08 -7.19
N THR A 93 -14.31 -7.39 -7.59
CA THR A 93 -13.95 -8.68 -8.21
C THR A 93 -14.04 -9.81 -7.19
N TRP A 94 -13.46 -9.60 -6.00
CA TRP A 94 -13.54 -10.55 -4.89
C TRP A 94 -14.97 -10.85 -4.46
N GLU A 95 -15.76 -9.80 -4.20
CA GLU A 95 -17.17 -9.93 -3.78
C GLU A 95 -18.02 -10.66 -4.82
N ARG A 96 -17.72 -10.50 -6.11
CA ARG A 96 -18.39 -11.22 -7.19
C ARG A 96 -18.05 -12.71 -7.16
N LEU A 97 -16.76 -13.04 -7.00
CA LEU A 97 -16.31 -14.43 -6.90
C LEU A 97 -16.97 -15.14 -5.71
N GLU A 98 -16.95 -14.54 -4.51
CA GLU A 98 -17.57 -15.15 -3.33
C GLU A 98 -19.09 -15.29 -3.46
N ARG A 99 -19.76 -14.32 -4.10
CA ARG A 99 -21.21 -14.40 -4.30
C ARG A 99 -21.61 -15.55 -5.23
N GLU A 100 -20.83 -15.81 -6.28
CA GLU A 100 -21.17 -16.84 -7.27
C GLU A 100 -20.66 -18.22 -6.91
N LEU A 101 -19.54 -18.32 -6.18
CA LEU A 101 -18.86 -19.59 -5.89
C LEU A 101 -18.95 -20.00 -4.41
N GLY A 102 -19.47 -19.13 -3.55
CA GLY A 102 -19.43 -19.33 -2.10
C GLY A 102 -18.03 -19.06 -1.51
N PRO A 103 -17.77 -19.50 -0.27
CA PRO A 103 -16.51 -19.28 0.41
C PRO A 103 -15.30 -19.86 -0.34
N LEU A 104 -14.35 -19.01 -0.70
CA LEU A 104 -13.15 -19.40 -1.44
C LEU A 104 -12.09 -19.99 -0.49
N ASN A 105 -11.79 -21.27 -0.64
CA ASN A 105 -10.71 -21.98 0.05
C ASN A 105 -10.03 -22.93 -0.95
N TRP A 106 -8.77 -23.30 -0.71
CA TRP A 106 -8.01 -24.09 -1.69
C TRP A 106 -8.58 -25.50 -1.87
N GLN A 107 -9.10 -26.11 -0.80
CA GLN A 107 -9.59 -27.49 -0.83
C GLN A 107 -10.77 -27.67 -1.80
N SER A 108 -11.67 -26.69 -1.89
CA SER A 108 -12.84 -26.74 -2.75
C SER A 108 -12.76 -25.85 -3.99
N ALA A 109 -11.67 -25.09 -4.17
CA ALA A 109 -11.56 -24.15 -5.27
C ALA A 109 -11.39 -24.87 -6.61
N GLN A 110 -12.32 -24.63 -7.52
CA GLN A 110 -12.22 -25.06 -8.91
C GLN A 110 -11.76 -23.88 -9.77
N MET A 111 -10.52 -23.94 -10.27
CA MET A 111 -9.92 -22.83 -11.03
C MET A 111 -10.72 -22.48 -12.29
N ASP A 112 -11.29 -23.47 -12.97
CA ASP A 112 -12.14 -23.26 -14.15
C ASP A 112 -13.43 -22.50 -13.80
N SER A 113 -14.02 -22.79 -12.64
CA SER A 113 -15.20 -22.07 -12.15
C SER A 113 -14.86 -20.62 -11.82
N ILE A 114 -13.71 -20.36 -11.21
CA ILE A 114 -13.19 -18.99 -10.99
C ILE A 114 -12.96 -18.27 -12.32
N ALA A 115 -12.31 -18.92 -13.28
CA ALA A 115 -12.07 -18.38 -14.61
C ALA A 115 -13.39 -18.02 -15.32
N GLY A 116 -14.39 -18.90 -15.26
CA GLY A 116 -15.70 -18.68 -15.87
C GLY A 116 -16.46 -17.48 -15.28
N VAL A 117 -16.37 -17.24 -13.96
CA VAL A 117 -16.93 -16.02 -13.35
C VAL A 117 -16.22 -14.77 -13.89
N LEU A 118 -14.89 -14.81 -13.97
CA LEU A 118 -14.09 -13.69 -14.47
C LEU A 118 -14.32 -13.40 -15.96
N ASP A 119 -14.50 -14.44 -16.77
CA ASP A 119 -14.87 -14.31 -18.18
C ASP A 119 -16.22 -13.61 -18.32
N ARG A 120 -17.26 -14.09 -17.62
CA ARG A 120 -18.58 -13.44 -17.63
C ARG A 120 -18.52 -11.99 -17.17
N MET A 121 -17.71 -11.68 -16.17
CA MET A 121 -17.49 -10.29 -15.73
C MET A 121 -16.85 -9.45 -16.83
N ALA A 122 -15.80 -9.95 -17.47
CA ALA A 122 -15.08 -9.26 -18.52
C ALA A 122 -15.94 -9.05 -19.78
N GLU A 123 -16.71 -10.05 -20.19
CA GLU A 123 -17.65 -10.00 -21.32
C GLU A 123 -18.74 -8.94 -21.11
N ARG A 124 -19.18 -8.73 -19.86
CA ARG A 124 -20.09 -7.65 -19.48
C ARG A 124 -19.41 -6.27 -19.31
N GLY A 125 -18.14 -6.16 -19.69
CA GLY A 125 -17.37 -4.91 -19.61
C GLY A 125 -16.95 -4.51 -18.19
N HIS A 126 -17.05 -5.40 -17.20
CA HIS A 126 -16.56 -5.12 -15.85
C HIS A 126 -15.03 -5.21 -15.79
N ARG A 127 -14.39 -4.22 -15.15
CA ARG A 127 -12.94 -4.23 -14.95
C ARG A 127 -12.54 -5.29 -13.91
N LEU A 128 -11.70 -6.26 -14.25
CA LEU A 128 -11.27 -7.25 -13.26
C LEU A 128 -10.22 -6.71 -12.30
N TYR A 129 -9.30 -5.88 -12.81
CA TYR A 129 -8.16 -5.36 -12.05
C TYR A 129 -8.41 -3.94 -11.55
N SER A 130 -7.84 -3.58 -10.40
CA SER A 130 -7.75 -2.18 -10.02
C SER A 130 -6.71 -1.44 -10.86
N ALA A 131 -6.75 -0.11 -10.79
CA ALA A 131 -5.74 0.73 -11.43
C ALA A 131 -4.43 0.83 -10.62
N ALA A 132 -4.38 0.17 -9.45
CA ALA A 132 -3.19 0.10 -8.62
C ALA A 132 -2.38 -1.13 -9.03
N TYR A 133 -1.07 -0.94 -9.17
CA TYR A 133 -0.11 -1.91 -9.72
C TYR A 133 -0.37 -2.25 -11.19
N ILE A 134 0.68 -2.13 -12.01
CA ILE A 134 0.64 -2.72 -13.35
C ILE A 134 0.86 -4.22 -13.12
N MET A 135 -0.16 -5.03 -13.43
CA MET A 135 -0.09 -6.49 -13.39
C MET A 135 0.32 -7.01 -14.77
N PRO A 136 1.58 -7.42 -15.02
CA PRO A 136 1.96 -8.07 -16.26
C PRO A 136 1.29 -9.43 -16.35
N SER A 137 0.87 -9.85 -17.55
CA SER A 137 0.38 -11.21 -17.71
C SER A 137 1.57 -12.17 -17.62
N PRO A 138 1.55 -13.18 -16.72
CA PRO A 138 2.56 -14.22 -16.76
C PRO A 138 2.36 -15.08 -18.02
N ALA A 139 3.44 -15.65 -18.55
CA ALA A 139 3.45 -16.32 -19.84
C ALA A 139 3.10 -17.82 -19.72
N PHE A 140 1.86 -18.13 -19.35
CA PHE A 140 1.36 -19.52 -19.25
C PHE A 140 0.60 -19.98 -20.52
N GLY A 141 0.60 -19.18 -21.58
CA GLY A 141 0.04 -19.56 -22.88
C GLY A 141 -1.48 -19.45 -23.01
N TYR A 142 -2.19 -19.03 -21.96
CA TYR A 142 -3.65 -18.85 -22.04
C TYR A 142 -4.01 -17.56 -22.80
N PRO A 143 -5.15 -17.52 -23.52
CA PRO A 143 -5.54 -16.35 -24.31
C PRO A 143 -5.93 -15.15 -23.43
N ARG A 144 -6.48 -15.41 -22.24
CA ARG A 144 -6.96 -14.36 -21.32
C ARG A 144 -5.93 -14.08 -20.23
N LYS A 145 -5.74 -12.79 -19.93
CA LYS A 145 -4.82 -12.33 -18.88
C LYS A 145 -5.17 -12.90 -17.50
N HIS A 146 -6.45 -12.96 -17.13
CA HIS A 146 -6.86 -13.49 -15.82
C HIS A 146 -6.61 -14.99 -15.70
N THR A 147 -6.83 -15.77 -16.76
CA THR A 147 -6.52 -17.20 -16.77
C THR A 147 -5.02 -17.47 -16.57
N ASN A 148 -4.14 -16.67 -17.18
CA ASN A 148 -2.70 -16.77 -16.91
C ASN A 148 -2.34 -16.48 -15.44
N HIS A 149 -3.00 -15.51 -14.81
CA HIS A 149 -2.80 -15.24 -13.38
C HIS A 149 -3.33 -16.35 -12.48
N LEU A 150 -4.46 -16.98 -12.84
CA LEU A 150 -4.95 -18.16 -12.15
C LEU A 150 -3.97 -19.32 -12.29
N ALA A 151 -3.41 -19.54 -13.50
CA ALA A 151 -2.39 -20.56 -13.71
C ALA A 151 -1.13 -20.32 -12.86
N LEU A 152 -0.70 -19.05 -12.71
CA LEU A 152 0.38 -18.67 -11.80
C LEU A 152 0.03 -19.05 -10.34
N LEU A 153 -1.16 -18.70 -9.87
CA LEU A 153 -1.60 -19.04 -8.51
C LEU A 153 -1.63 -20.56 -8.31
N THR A 154 -2.22 -21.31 -9.24
CA THR A 154 -2.27 -22.78 -9.21
C THR A 154 -0.85 -23.36 -9.14
N ARG A 155 0.09 -22.82 -9.92
CA ARG A 155 1.49 -23.23 -9.87
C ARG A 155 2.11 -23.00 -8.49
N MET A 156 1.93 -21.81 -7.90
CA MET A 156 2.42 -21.50 -6.55
C MET A 156 1.86 -22.47 -5.49
N MET A 157 0.58 -22.85 -5.63
CA MET A 157 -0.06 -23.81 -4.72
C MET A 157 0.53 -25.22 -4.89
N HIS A 158 0.71 -25.70 -6.12
CA HIS A 158 1.30 -27.02 -6.39
C HIS A 158 2.78 -27.11 -5.99
N ASP A 159 3.54 -26.02 -6.12
CA ASP A 159 4.94 -25.94 -5.66
C ASP A 159 5.07 -25.88 -4.13
N GLY A 160 3.96 -26.00 -3.39
CA GLY A 160 3.94 -25.99 -1.93
C GLY A 160 4.43 -24.67 -1.32
N LEU A 161 4.36 -23.57 -2.07
CA LEU A 161 4.85 -22.26 -1.62
C LEU A 161 4.28 -21.82 -0.27
N PRO A 162 2.97 -21.98 0.03
CA PRO A 162 2.45 -21.60 1.35
C PRO A 162 3.22 -22.27 2.49
N GLY A 163 3.53 -23.56 2.36
CA GLY A 163 4.30 -24.29 3.37
C GLY A 163 5.79 -23.91 3.40
N ARG A 164 6.38 -23.53 2.27
CA ARG A 164 7.76 -23.00 2.26
C ARG A 164 7.85 -21.65 2.95
N LEU A 165 6.87 -20.78 2.72
CA LEU A 165 6.79 -19.45 3.33
C LEU A 165 6.65 -19.50 4.85
N THR A 166 5.88 -20.45 5.42
CA THR A 166 5.82 -20.60 6.89
C THR A 166 7.15 -21.03 7.52
N ARG A 167 8.08 -21.55 6.72
CA ARG A 167 9.43 -21.94 7.15
C ARG A 167 10.50 -20.91 6.81
N ALA A 168 10.12 -19.81 6.15
CA ALA A 168 11.03 -18.71 5.82
C ALA A 168 11.70 -18.20 7.11
N LYS A 169 12.95 -17.76 6.99
CA LYS A 169 13.75 -17.29 8.14
C LYS A 169 13.81 -15.78 8.26
N SER A 170 13.40 -15.08 7.21
CA SER A 170 13.35 -13.63 7.15
C SER A 170 12.33 -13.16 6.10
N LEU A 171 11.92 -11.90 6.22
CA LEU A 171 11.08 -11.24 5.22
C LEU A 171 11.74 -11.21 3.84
N CYS A 172 13.08 -11.07 3.80
CA CYS A 172 13.88 -11.16 2.58
C CYS A 172 13.79 -12.54 1.93
N SER A 173 13.95 -13.63 2.70
CA SER A 173 13.83 -14.99 2.15
C SER A 173 12.42 -15.30 1.63
N ALA A 174 11.37 -14.78 2.30
CA ALA A 174 10.01 -14.89 1.81
C ALA A 174 9.80 -14.13 0.48
N TYR A 175 10.41 -12.94 0.38
CA TYR A 175 10.42 -12.15 -0.85
C TYR A 175 11.11 -12.88 -2.01
N GLU A 176 12.30 -13.44 -1.78
CA GLU A 176 13.05 -14.19 -2.80
C GLU A 176 12.24 -15.39 -3.32
N MET A 177 11.59 -16.15 -2.43
CA MET A 177 10.72 -17.25 -2.84
C MET A 177 9.55 -16.82 -3.72
N ILE A 178 9.02 -15.61 -3.54
CA ILE A 178 7.92 -15.06 -4.36
C ILE A 178 8.48 -14.50 -5.68
N LEU A 179 9.65 -13.87 -5.65
CA LEU A 179 10.32 -13.28 -6.81
C LEU A 179 10.65 -14.32 -7.89
N ASP A 180 10.92 -15.57 -7.48
CA ASP A 180 11.25 -16.67 -8.38
C ASP A 180 10.12 -17.06 -9.36
N TYR A 181 8.89 -16.56 -9.16
CA TYR A 181 7.77 -16.91 -10.01
C TYR A 181 7.63 -16.00 -11.25
N PRO A 182 7.28 -16.56 -12.42
CA PRO A 182 7.21 -15.82 -13.67
C PRO A 182 6.15 -14.72 -13.62
N GLY A 183 6.52 -13.54 -14.13
CA GLY A 183 5.65 -12.35 -14.15
C GLY A 183 5.65 -11.53 -12.86
N LEU A 184 6.32 -11.98 -11.80
CA LEU A 184 6.49 -11.21 -10.56
C LEU A 184 7.84 -10.50 -10.56
N GLY A 185 7.86 -9.23 -10.99
CA GLY A 185 9.05 -8.39 -10.85
C GLY A 185 9.30 -7.96 -9.40
N PRO A 186 10.48 -7.38 -9.08
CA PRO A 186 10.89 -7.00 -7.73
C PRO A 186 9.83 -6.22 -6.95
N PHE A 187 9.19 -5.24 -7.60
CA PHE A 187 8.14 -4.46 -6.96
C PHE A 187 6.93 -5.31 -6.57
N LEU A 188 6.40 -6.14 -7.47
CA LEU A 188 5.20 -6.95 -7.18
C LEU A 188 5.48 -8.03 -6.14
N ALA A 189 6.63 -8.71 -6.24
CA ALA A 189 7.05 -9.69 -5.25
C ALA A 189 7.12 -9.06 -3.85
N PHE A 190 7.70 -7.85 -3.74
CA PHE A 190 7.74 -7.14 -2.46
C PHE A 190 6.35 -6.75 -1.96
N GLN A 191 5.48 -6.21 -2.84
CA GLN A 191 4.12 -5.86 -2.42
C GLN A 191 3.35 -7.07 -1.87
N TYR A 192 3.44 -8.23 -2.54
CA TYR A 192 2.82 -9.49 -2.10
C TYR A 192 3.43 -10.03 -0.82
N THR A 193 4.74 -9.92 -0.66
CA THR A 193 5.42 -10.30 0.59
C THR A 193 4.85 -9.52 1.78
N ILE A 194 4.69 -8.20 1.65
CA ILE A 194 4.09 -7.39 2.72
C ILE A 194 2.59 -7.68 2.89
N ASP A 195 1.84 -7.86 1.79
CA ASP A 195 0.41 -8.23 1.88
C ASP A 195 0.21 -9.56 2.64
N LEU A 196 1.11 -10.54 2.45
CA LEU A 196 1.13 -11.80 3.22
C LEU A 196 1.62 -11.57 4.65
N ASN A 197 2.58 -10.67 4.87
CA ASN A 197 3.03 -10.28 6.21
C ASN A 197 2.01 -9.48 7.01
N TYR A 198 0.91 -9.03 6.41
CA TYR A 198 -0.25 -8.55 7.17
C TYR A 198 -1.07 -9.69 7.78
N SER A 199 -0.99 -10.91 7.24
CA SER A 199 -1.79 -12.06 7.67
C SER A 199 -1.11 -12.91 8.76
N THR A 200 -1.75 -14.00 9.17
CA THR A 200 -1.19 -15.05 10.05
C THR A 200 -0.11 -15.91 9.38
N LEU A 201 0.12 -15.75 8.06
CA LEU A 201 1.07 -16.61 7.32
C LEU A 201 2.54 -16.33 7.68
N LEU A 202 2.88 -15.05 7.87
CA LEU A 202 4.25 -14.59 8.16
C LEU A 202 4.23 -13.73 9.42
N GLU A 203 5.31 -13.70 10.19
CA GLU A 203 5.43 -12.92 11.44
C GLU A 203 6.77 -12.17 11.51
N PHE A 204 7.16 -11.52 10.42
CA PHE A 204 8.41 -10.74 10.38
C PHE A 204 8.19 -9.29 10.74
N ASP A 205 9.25 -8.65 11.25
CA ASP A 205 9.28 -7.19 11.41
C ASP A 205 9.29 -6.54 10.02
N GLU A 206 8.44 -5.54 9.83
CA GLU A 206 8.39 -4.76 8.59
C GLU A 206 9.59 -3.83 8.45
N GLY A 207 10.38 -3.66 9.52
CA GLY A 207 11.70 -3.05 9.52
C GLY A 207 12.77 -3.89 8.82
N ASP A 208 12.59 -5.21 8.66
CA ASP A 208 13.69 -6.09 8.26
C ASP A 208 14.07 -6.00 6.78
N PHE A 209 13.14 -5.60 5.91
CA PHE A 209 13.37 -5.65 4.47
C PHE A 209 12.48 -4.69 3.67
N VAL A 210 13.08 -4.00 2.69
CA VAL A 210 12.36 -3.12 1.77
C VAL A 210 12.95 -3.19 0.36
N VAL A 211 12.09 -3.02 -0.65
CA VAL A 211 12.50 -2.89 -2.06
C VAL A 211 11.92 -1.61 -2.64
N ALA A 212 12.77 -0.73 -3.16
CA ALA A 212 12.32 0.52 -3.76
C ALA A 212 11.66 0.27 -5.13
N GLY A 213 10.33 0.41 -5.19
CA GLY A 213 9.59 0.38 -6.46
C GLY A 213 9.87 1.61 -7.36
N PRO A 214 9.51 1.57 -8.66
CA PRO A 214 9.80 2.64 -9.61
C PRO A 214 9.29 4.03 -9.22
N GLY A 215 8.14 4.11 -8.55
CA GLY A 215 7.61 5.37 -8.03
C GLY A 215 8.45 5.93 -6.88
N ALA A 216 8.94 5.06 -6.00
CA ALA A 216 9.81 5.46 -4.89
C ALA A 216 11.16 5.93 -5.39
N LEU A 217 11.75 5.24 -6.38
CA LEU A 217 13.00 5.68 -7.04
C LEU A 217 12.86 7.09 -7.63
N ASP A 218 11.75 7.36 -8.32
CA ASP A 218 11.47 8.70 -8.86
C ASP A 218 11.28 9.74 -7.75
N GLY A 219 10.64 9.38 -6.64
CA GLY A 219 10.45 10.26 -5.48
C GLY A 219 11.75 10.61 -4.77
N ILE A 220 12.62 9.61 -4.56
CA ILE A 220 13.96 9.78 -4.00
C ILE A 220 14.77 10.73 -4.87
N ALA A 221 14.77 10.54 -6.19
CA ALA A 221 15.49 11.40 -7.13
C ALA A 221 15.00 12.87 -7.10
N LYS A 222 13.74 13.11 -6.73
CA LYS A 222 13.21 14.47 -6.53
C LYS A 222 13.57 15.06 -5.17
N CYS A 223 13.61 14.24 -4.11
CA CYS A 223 13.92 14.69 -2.75
C CYS A 223 15.41 14.98 -2.52
N PHE A 224 16.31 14.30 -3.25
CA PHE A 224 17.74 14.37 -3.02
C PHE A 224 18.50 14.75 -4.29
N LYS A 225 19.54 15.57 -4.14
CA LYS A 225 20.50 15.87 -5.21
C LYS A 225 21.36 14.64 -5.47
N GLN A 226 21.64 14.34 -6.73
CA GLN A 226 22.42 13.17 -7.15
C GLN A 226 23.93 13.34 -6.88
N ASN A 227 24.32 13.36 -5.61
CA ASN A 227 25.73 13.48 -5.20
C ASN A 227 26.13 12.42 -4.14
N GLY A 228 25.28 11.41 -3.90
CA GLY A 228 25.48 10.39 -2.85
C GLY A 228 25.54 8.97 -3.40
N LEU A 229 26.30 8.10 -2.72
CA LEU A 229 26.47 6.67 -3.02
C LEU A 229 25.43 5.77 -2.29
N ALA A 230 24.49 6.37 -1.55
CA ALA A 230 23.51 5.59 -0.80
C ALA A 230 22.53 4.87 -1.73
N SER A 231 22.29 3.59 -1.49
CA SER A 231 21.24 2.85 -2.19
C SER A 231 19.86 3.46 -1.85
N PRO A 232 18.86 3.32 -2.74
CA PRO A 232 17.49 3.75 -2.45
C PRO A 232 16.93 3.16 -1.16
N GLU A 233 17.24 1.89 -0.88
CA GLU A 233 16.86 1.20 0.35
C GLU A 233 17.53 1.85 1.57
N ALA A 234 18.83 2.17 1.50
CA ALA A 234 19.52 2.87 2.58
C ALA A 234 18.92 4.25 2.86
N ILE A 235 18.46 4.96 1.82
CA ILE A 235 17.73 6.22 1.97
C ILE A 235 16.40 5.97 2.69
N ILE A 236 15.64 4.95 2.29
CA ILE A 236 14.37 4.59 2.94
C ILE A 236 14.57 4.30 4.43
N TYR A 237 15.60 3.53 4.78
CA TYR A 237 15.95 3.26 6.18
C TYR A 237 16.34 4.53 6.93
N ALA A 238 17.15 5.39 6.32
CA ALA A 238 17.51 6.68 6.92
C ALA A 238 16.28 7.56 7.19
N MET A 239 15.24 7.53 6.33
CA MET A 239 13.97 8.23 6.60
C MET A 239 13.26 7.65 7.82
N VAL A 240 13.29 6.33 8.04
CA VAL A 240 12.72 5.72 9.25
C VAL A 240 13.48 6.16 10.48
N ASP A 241 14.82 6.20 10.40
CA ASP A 241 15.69 6.54 11.53
C ASP A 241 15.54 8.00 11.97
N CYS A 242 15.40 8.94 11.03
CA CYS A 242 15.34 10.38 11.33
C CYS A 242 13.92 10.94 11.45
N GLN A 243 12.87 10.12 11.40
CA GLN A 243 11.49 10.61 11.28
C GLN A 243 11.07 11.55 12.42
N GLU A 244 11.40 11.23 13.68
CA GLU A 244 11.05 12.07 14.84
C GLU A 244 11.74 13.44 14.75
N GLU A 245 13.04 13.44 14.46
CA GLU A 245 13.84 14.66 14.31
C GLU A 245 13.32 15.51 13.16
N GLU A 246 13.00 14.90 12.02
CA GLU A 246 12.55 15.62 10.83
C GLU A 246 11.13 16.16 10.95
N PHE A 247 10.22 15.48 11.67
CA PHE A 247 8.92 16.04 12.02
C PHE A 247 9.06 17.20 13.01
N ALA A 248 9.84 17.01 14.08
CA ALA A 248 10.07 18.04 15.10
C ALA A 248 10.73 19.31 14.52
N ARG A 249 11.78 19.15 13.70
CA ARG A 249 12.49 20.25 13.04
C ARG A 249 11.59 21.11 12.17
N ARG A 250 10.47 20.56 11.69
CA ARG A 250 9.48 21.28 10.85
C ARG A 250 8.25 21.73 11.63
N GLY A 251 8.20 21.51 12.94
CA GLY A 251 7.02 21.79 13.76
C GLY A 251 5.80 20.98 13.34
N LEU A 252 5.99 19.78 12.79
CA LEU A 252 4.90 18.91 12.33
C LEU A 252 4.50 17.96 13.44
N ASN A 253 3.21 17.94 13.79
CA ASN A 253 2.68 16.94 14.71
C ASN A 253 2.48 15.61 13.96
N PHE A 254 3.25 14.59 14.35
CA PHE A 254 3.15 13.24 13.80
C PHE A 254 3.22 12.19 14.90
N GLY A 255 2.05 11.79 15.43
CA GLY A 255 1.96 10.73 16.45
C GLY A 255 2.01 9.30 15.91
N GLY A 256 2.25 9.12 14.61
CA GLY A 256 2.17 7.81 13.95
C GLY A 256 0.74 7.27 13.86
N LEU A 257 0.60 6.04 13.31
CA LEU A 257 -0.69 5.35 13.22
C LEU A 257 -1.01 4.67 14.55
N PHE A 258 -1.83 5.32 15.37
CA PHE A 258 -2.14 4.92 16.75
C PHE A 258 -0.87 4.65 17.57
N GLY A 259 0.13 5.53 17.44
CA GLY A 259 1.45 5.39 18.06
C GLY A 259 2.46 4.58 17.24
N ARG A 260 2.06 3.91 16.15
CA ARG A 260 2.98 3.18 15.27
C ARG A 260 3.81 4.15 14.43
N ARG A 261 5.13 4.09 14.59
CA ARG A 261 6.12 4.79 13.75
C ARG A 261 6.06 4.33 12.30
N LEU A 262 6.53 5.17 11.37
CA LEU A 262 6.73 4.77 9.98
C LEU A 262 7.72 3.60 9.91
N HIS A 263 7.37 2.59 9.12
CA HIS A 263 8.27 1.50 8.76
C HIS A 263 8.80 1.69 7.32
N PRO A 264 9.83 0.94 6.89
CA PRO A 264 10.41 1.07 5.56
C PRO A 264 9.39 1.01 4.41
N ILE A 265 8.38 0.14 4.50
CA ILE A 265 7.29 0.08 3.50
C ILE A 265 6.48 1.38 3.43
N ASP A 266 6.23 2.04 4.56
CA ASP A 266 5.50 3.31 4.59
C ASP A 266 6.34 4.42 3.97
N CYS A 267 7.63 4.49 4.30
CA CYS A 267 8.58 5.43 3.69
C CYS A 267 8.73 5.21 2.18
N GLN A 268 8.82 3.95 1.74
CA GLN A 268 8.83 3.58 0.33
C GLN A 268 7.55 4.07 -0.38
N ASN A 269 6.39 3.88 0.24
CA ASN A 269 5.11 4.31 -0.31
C ASN A 269 5.00 5.84 -0.36
N LEU A 270 5.46 6.54 0.68
CA LEU A 270 5.54 8.00 0.72
C LEU A 270 6.42 8.56 -0.40
N PHE A 271 7.55 7.93 -0.73
CA PHE A 271 8.35 8.34 -1.88
C PHE A 271 7.59 8.17 -3.21
N CYS A 272 6.81 7.10 -3.37
CA CYS A 272 5.97 6.93 -4.54
C CYS A 272 4.91 8.05 -4.65
N GLU A 273 4.28 8.42 -3.54
CA GLU A 273 3.25 9.44 -3.54
C GLU A 273 3.80 10.86 -3.64
N ILE A 274 4.97 11.17 -3.04
CA ILE A 274 5.60 12.49 -3.18
C ILE A 274 6.07 12.72 -4.61
N SER A 275 6.55 11.68 -5.32
CA SER A 275 6.85 11.76 -6.76
C SER A 275 5.64 12.29 -7.53
N LYS A 276 4.44 11.83 -7.18
CA LYS A 276 3.18 12.21 -7.81
C LYS A 276 2.75 13.61 -7.40
N TYR A 277 2.78 13.93 -6.11
CA TYR A 277 2.41 15.23 -5.56
C TYR A 277 3.30 16.35 -6.11
N ALA A 278 4.61 16.13 -6.15
CA ALA A 278 5.60 17.08 -6.64
C ALA A 278 5.42 17.47 -8.11
N ARG A 279 4.69 16.69 -8.93
CA ARG A 279 4.41 17.05 -10.33
C ARG A 279 3.63 18.37 -10.44
N ILE A 280 2.85 18.70 -9.41
CA ILE A 280 2.06 19.93 -9.36
C ILE A 280 2.71 20.93 -8.40
N ALA A 281 3.11 20.49 -7.20
CA ALA A 281 3.68 21.39 -6.20
C ALA A 281 5.10 21.88 -6.55
N HIS A 282 5.86 21.10 -7.31
CA HIS A 282 7.27 21.37 -7.66
C HIS A 282 7.54 21.00 -9.12
N PRO A 283 6.95 21.69 -10.11
CA PRO A 283 7.03 21.31 -11.52
C PRO A 283 8.47 21.26 -12.05
N ASP A 284 9.37 22.06 -11.49
CA ASP A 284 10.79 22.09 -11.88
C ASP A 284 11.63 20.95 -11.27
N ALA A 285 11.06 20.15 -10.35
CA ALA A 285 11.76 19.04 -9.75
C ALA A 285 11.82 17.85 -10.72
N ALA A 286 12.97 17.68 -11.37
CA ALA A 286 13.24 16.56 -12.25
C ALA A 286 13.23 15.22 -11.48
N GLY A 287 12.52 14.23 -12.02
CA GLY A 287 12.55 12.84 -11.56
C GLY A 287 13.00 11.92 -12.68
N LEU A 288 13.09 10.62 -12.41
CA LEU A 288 13.54 9.60 -13.36
C LEU A 288 12.50 9.26 -14.45
N SER A 289 11.21 9.47 -14.16
CA SER A 289 10.10 8.98 -14.98
C SER A 289 9.62 9.95 -16.06
N GLY A 290 10.05 11.22 -16.03
CA GLY A 290 9.57 12.28 -16.93
C GLY A 290 8.07 12.62 -16.81
N ARG A 291 7.35 12.07 -15.81
CA ARG A 291 5.91 12.27 -15.66
C ARG A 291 5.60 13.63 -15.04
N THR A 292 4.76 14.41 -15.72
CA THR A 292 4.41 15.80 -15.33
C THR A 292 2.96 15.99 -14.87
N ARG A 293 2.08 14.99 -15.02
CA ARG A 293 0.65 15.11 -14.69
C ARG A 293 0.15 14.02 -13.73
N ILE A 294 -0.92 14.33 -13.00
CA ILE A 294 -1.69 13.36 -12.20
C ILE A 294 -3.00 13.05 -12.94
N LYS A 295 -3.21 11.78 -13.31
CA LYS A 295 -4.38 11.38 -14.11
C LYS A 295 -5.62 11.09 -13.25
N GLN A 296 -5.44 10.63 -12.01
CA GLN A 296 -6.55 10.18 -11.16
C GLN A 296 -7.01 11.28 -10.23
N ARG A 297 -8.20 11.82 -10.51
CA ARG A 297 -8.91 12.72 -9.59
C ARG A 297 -9.54 11.95 -8.44
N TYR A 298 -9.58 12.58 -7.27
CA TYR A 298 -10.34 12.11 -6.13
C TYR A 298 -11.84 12.35 -6.40
N ARG A 299 -12.65 11.34 -6.10
CA ARG A 299 -14.11 11.47 -6.07
C ARG A 299 -14.55 10.99 -4.70
N SER A 300 -15.23 11.84 -3.94
CA SER A 300 -15.85 11.42 -2.69
C SER A 300 -16.91 10.38 -3.04
N THR A 301 -16.76 9.18 -2.50
CA THR A 301 -17.83 8.18 -2.49
C THR A 301 -18.40 8.20 -1.09
N VAL A 302 -19.60 8.74 -0.93
CA VAL A 302 -20.36 8.61 0.31
C VAL A 302 -20.67 7.12 0.48
N ARG A 303 -19.94 6.43 1.35
CA ARG A 303 -20.35 5.14 1.88
C ARG A 303 -20.55 5.32 3.37
N SER A 304 -21.75 4.96 3.82
CA SER A 304 -22.34 5.28 5.13
C SER A 304 -21.88 4.37 6.26
N GLU A 305 -20.83 3.57 6.06
CA GLU A 305 -20.42 2.59 7.07
C GLU A 305 -19.18 3.12 7.77
N ASN A 306 -19.38 3.61 8.99
CA ASN A 306 -18.31 3.84 9.97
C ASN A 306 -17.75 2.48 10.40
N ILE A 307 -17.09 1.77 9.48
CA ILE A 307 -16.44 0.50 9.81
C ILE A 307 -15.15 0.84 10.56
N PRO A 308 -14.98 0.34 11.80
CA PRO A 308 -13.73 0.46 12.53
C PRO A 308 -12.54 0.01 11.67
N PRO A 309 -11.44 0.78 11.62
CA PRO A 309 -10.22 0.28 11.01
C PRO A 309 -9.76 -1.00 11.70
N TYR A 310 -9.24 -1.92 10.89
CA TYR A 310 -8.75 -3.23 11.31
C TYR A 310 -7.34 -3.42 10.75
N PHE A 311 -6.39 -3.60 11.64
CA PHE A 311 -4.97 -3.78 11.31
C PHE A 311 -4.52 -5.19 11.69
N PRO A 312 -3.36 -5.65 11.19
CA PRO A 312 -2.79 -6.92 11.61
C PRO A 312 -2.72 -6.99 13.15
N PRO A 313 -3.33 -7.99 13.81
CA PRO A 313 -3.32 -8.09 15.28
C PRO A 313 -1.92 -8.06 15.89
N LYS A 314 -0.92 -8.56 15.15
CA LYS A 314 0.50 -8.53 15.54
C LYS A 314 1.06 -7.12 15.77
N TRP A 315 0.45 -6.10 15.16
CA TRP A 315 0.83 -4.70 15.37
C TRP A 315 0.37 -4.15 16.72
N ARG A 316 -0.59 -4.82 17.40
CA ARG A 316 -1.11 -4.44 18.73
C ARG A 316 -1.57 -2.97 18.80
N LEU A 317 -2.22 -2.50 17.73
CA LEU A 317 -2.77 -1.15 17.70
C LEU A 317 -4.13 -1.10 18.40
N GLU A 318 -4.37 -0.02 19.13
CA GLU A 318 -5.64 0.29 19.78
C GLU A 318 -6.31 1.48 19.06
N PRO A 319 -7.05 1.24 17.97
CA PRO A 319 -7.69 2.32 17.24
C PRO A 319 -8.90 2.93 17.98
N TYR A 320 -9.38 2.30 19.07
CA TYR A 320 -10.54 2.75 19.83
C TYR A 320 -10.37 2.73 21.35
N PRO A 321 -10.99 3.67 22.08
CA PRO A 321 -11.63 4.87 21.54
C PRO A 321 -10.57 5.74 20.84
N LEU A 322 -10.94 6.44 19.75
CA LEU A 322 -10.01 7.30 19.01
C LEU A 322 -9.35 8.26 20.02
N LYS A 323 -8.08 8.02 20.36
CA LYS A 323 -7.30 8.96 21.18
C LYS A 323 -7.10 10.18 20.29
N VAL A 324 -7.91 11.21 20.51
CA VAL A 324 -7.95 12.45 19.75
C VAL A 324 -6.53 13.04 19.71
N ILE A 325 -5.85 12.90 18.57
CA ILE A 325 -4.74 13.79 18.22
C ILE A 325 -5.39 14.91 17.44
N SER A 326 -5.84 15.95 18.15
CA SER A 326 -6.48 17.11 17.53
C SER A 326 -5.58 17.62 16.40
N PRO A 327 -6.09 17.76 15.16
CA PRO A 327 -5.40 18.55 14.17
C PRO A 327 -5.41 20.00 14.66
N ILE A 328 -4.24 20.55 14.97
CA ILE A 328 -4.11 21.96 15.30
C ILE A 328 -4.42 22.74 14.02
N ARG A 329 -5.54 23.47 14.05
CA ARG A 329 -5.82 24.55 13.09
C ARG A 329 -4.58 25.45 13.09
N SER A 330 -3.93 25.61 11.94
CA SER A 330 -2.95 26.67 11.77
C SER A 330 -3.60 27.98 12.20
N GLU A 331 -3.08 28.63 13.24
CA GLU A 331 -3.49 29.98 13.58
C GLU A 331 -3.30 30.84 12.31
N PRO A 332 -4.30 31.63 11.91
CA PRO A 332 -4.09 32.60 10.85
C PRO A 332 -2.97 33.53 11.31
N ALA A 333 -1.95 33.69 10.47
CA ALA A 333 -0.90 34.67 10.69
C ALA A 333 -1.55 36.00 11.07
N GLN A 334 -1.28 36.46 12.30
CA GLN A 334 -1.69 37.79 12.73
C GLN A 334 -1.12 38.78 11.72
N LEU A 335 -2.02 39.42 10.96
CA LEU A 335 -1.74 40.65 10.24
C LEU A 335 -1.25 41.66 11.29
N PHE A 336 0.06 41.83 11.40
CA PHE A 336 0.63 43.02 12.01
C PHE A 336 0.28 44.20 11.09
N LEU A 337 -0.78 44.92 11.45
CA LEU A 337 -0.97 46.31 11.07
C LEU A 337 -0.08 47.14 12.00
N PHE A 338 1.00 47.68 11.46
CA PHE A 338 1.54 48.99 11.84
C PHE A 338 2.05 49.69 10.59
#